data_AF-A0A964V586-F1
#
_entry.id   AF-A0A964V586-F1
#
_cell.length_a   1.000
_cell.length_b   1.000
_cell.length_c   1.000
_cell.angle_alpha   90.00
_cell.angle_beta   90.00
_cell.angle_gamma   90.00
#
_symmetry.space_group_name_H-M   'P 1'
#
loop_
_entity.id
_entity.type
_entity.pdbx_description
1 polymer ?
#
loop_
_entity_poly.entity_id
_entity_poly.type
_entity_poly.pdbx_seq_one_letter_code
_entity_poly.pdbx_strand_id
1 'polypeptide(L)'
;MGLSANGRSGRGFALALANHMREAVVSSGTPALAPIISGTHRGKTFVYDATLDEYVVDALRTGAPATGVRFVLYEVDLAGKPILAEEIGYADLIDEGDTSAEDVALRLVVVANNVTVLDYATTLDLTLTRGTLTVEGFLQGENGLRLDFHVEAVGTHLLNQSTLDVTFELSVDARSFSISGTVSGIEEGVEGEGDVDLIVHHGSHSVRLEVSGAAGQIQGSVFVNDNLFATISGSASNPTILSATGEPLTTRQTVVLRHIVDVVEDVFDFLEDLVDPVDDIVILGIVL
;
A
#
# COMPACT_ATOMS: atom_id res chain seq x y z
N MET A 1 19.14 -22.22 -2.35
CA MET A 1 19.74 -20.95 -2.79
C MET A 1 18.99 -19.88 -2.03
N GLY A 2 19.64 -19.31 -1.01
CA GLY A 2 18.96 -18.42 -0.06
C GLY A 2 18.65 -17.10 -0.73
N LEU A 3 17.36 -16.78 -0.87
CA LEU A 3 16.90 -15.42 -1.07
C LEU A 3 17.11 -14.72 0.28
N SER A 4 18.20 -13.97 0.35
CA SER A 4 18.43 -12.95 1.37
C SER A 4 18.08 -11.63 0.70
N ALA A 5 16.85 -11.18 0.89
CA ALA A 5 16.53 -9.77 0.92
C ALA A 5 16.11 -9.47 2.36
N ASN A 6 16.56 -8.35 2.92
CA ASN A 6 16.05 -7.80 4.18
C ASN A 6 14.59 -7.31 4.01
N GLY A 7 13.77 -8.04 3.25
CA GLY A 7 12.38 -7.72 3.00
C GLY A 7 11.62 -7.84 4.29
N ARG A 8 11.07 -6.71 4.75
CA ARG A 8 9.88 -6.77 5.60
C ARG A 8 8.86 -7.59 4.82
N SER A 9 8.27 -8.59 5.46
CA SER A 9 7.19 -9.36 4.82
C SER A 9 5.91 -8.55 4.88
N GLY A 10 4.96 -8.79 3.96
CA GLY A 10 3.58 -8.26 4.01
C GLY A 10 2.93 -8.28 5.40
N ARG A 11 3.25 -9.32 6.18
CA ARG A 11 2.83 -9.45 7.59
C ARG A 11 3.53 -8.46 8.52
N GLY A 12 4.83 -8.26 8.37
CA GLY A 12 5.60 -7.28 9.14
C GLY A 12 5.08 -5.86 8.93
N PHE A 13 4.75 -5.50 7.69
CA PHE A 13 4.09 -4.25 7.37
C PHE A 13 2.69 -4.16 8.00
N ALA A 14 1.84 -5.16 7.82
CA ALA A 14 0.51 -5.20 8.42
C ALA A 14 0.56 -4.99 9.95
N LEU A 15 1.52 -5.62 10.63
CA LEU A 15 1.73 -5.45 12.07
C LEU A 15 2.26 -4.07 12.45
N ALA A 16 3.12 -3.47 11.62
CA ALA A 16 3.60 -2.11 11.82
C ALA A 16 2.45 -1.10 11.68
N LEU A 17 1.67 -1.21 10.60
CA LEU A 17 0.49 -0.38 10.36
C LEU A 17 -0.54 -0.49 11.49
N ALA A 18 -0.86 -1.72 11.93
CA ALA A 18 -1.77 -1.93 13.05
C ALA A 18 -1.25 -1.29 14.35
N ASN A 19 0.06 -1.37 14.60
CA ASN A 19 0.67 -0.72 15.76
C ASN A 19 0.63 0.80 15.66
N HIS A 20 0.88 1.38 14.48
CA HIS A 20 0.81 2.82 14.27
C HIS A 20 -0.62 3.36 14.41
N MET A 21 -1.61 2.66 13.85
CA MET A 21 -3.02 3.00 14.06
C MET A 21 -3.38 2.99 15.55
N ARG A 22 -2.88 2.01 16.30
CA ARG A 22 -3.09 1.93 17.76
C ARG A 22 -2.44 3.10 18.50
N GLU A 23 -1.20 3.46 18.16
CA GLU A 23 -0.52 4.60 18.77
C GLU A 23 -1.24 5.93 18.49
N ALA A 24 -1.73 6.11 17.26
CA ALA A 24 -2.54 7.27 16.87
C ALA A 24 -3.86 7.35 17.66
N VAL A 25 -4.53 6.22 17.91
CA VAL A 25 -5.75 6.16 18.73
C VAL A 25 -5.50 6.49 20.20
N VAL A 26 -4.37 6.05 20.75
CA VAL A 26 -4.03 6.31 22.16
C VAL A 26 -3.61 7.77 22.38
N SER A 27 -3.03 8.42 21.38
CA SER A 27 -2.60 9.83 21.45
C SER A 27 -3.74 10.83 21.19
N SER A 28 -4.79 10.46 20.43
CA SER A 28 -5.83 11.36 19.93
C SER A 28 -6.92 11.79 20.93
N GLY A 29 -6.59 11.93 22.23
CA GLY A 29 -7.52 12.26 23.33
C GLY A 29 -8.39 13.53 23.16
N THR A 30 -8.31 14.26 22.04
CA THR A 30 -9.31 15.24 21.57
C THR A 30 -9.18 15.43 20.05
N PRO A 31 -10.24 15.30 19.22
CA PRO A 31 -10.16 15.56 17.80
C PRO A 31 -10.29 17.07 17.54
N ALA A 32 -9.18 17.66 17.16
CA ALA A 32 -9.12 18.84 16.30
C ALA A 32 -7.71 18.82 15.74
N LEU A 33 -7.45 17.95 14.76
CA LEU A 33 -6.14 17.91 14.14
C LEU A 33 -5.98 19.24 13.41
N ALA A 34 -5.06 20.05 13.92
CA ALA A 34 -4.57 21.21 13.18
C ALA A 34 -4.14 20.73 11.78
N PRO A 35 -4.17 21.62 10.77
CA PRO A 35 -3.52 21.39 9.48
C PRO A 35 -2.29 20.48 9.56
N ILE A 36 -2.35 19.30 8.90
CA ILE A 36 -1.21 18.36 8.84
C ILE A 36 -0.03 19.07 8.18
N ILE A 37 -0.33 19.80 7.11
CA ILE A 37 0.64 20.70 6.51
C ILE A 37 0.59 22.03 7.26
N SER A 38 1.64 22.31 8.03
CA SER A 38 1.77 23.56 8.77
C SER A 38 1.57 24.81 7.88
N GLY A 39 0.94 25.85 8.45
CA GLY A 39 0.62 27.08 7.72
C GLY A 39 1.84 27.85 7.17
N THR A 40 3.05 27.61 7.70
CA THR A 40 4.29 28.21 7.16
C THR A 40 4.71 27.59 5.83
N HIS A 41 4.31 26.35 5.57
CA HIS A 41 4.67 25.60 4.36
C HIS A 41 3.52 25.55 3.35
N ARG A 42 2.27 25.75 3.76
CA ARG A 42 1.12 25.84 2.85
C ARG A 42 1.33 26.89 1.76
N GLY A 43 1.01 26.52 0.51
CA GLY A 43 1.18 27.35 -0.67
C GLY A 43 2.63 27.60 -1.08
N LYS A 44 3.60 26.82 -0.56
CA LYS A 44 5.02 26.95 -0.92
C LYS A 44 5.42 25.93 -1.98
N THR A 45 6.34 26.37 -2.85
CA THR A 45 7.02 25.52 -3.81
C THR A 45 8.43 25.25 -3.33
N PHE A 46 8.84 23.99 -3.35
CA PHE A 46 10.14 23.49 -3.01
C PHE A 46 10.90 23.10 -4.29
N VAL A 47 12.14 23.54 -4.39
CA VAL A 47 13.08 23.21 -5.48
C VAL A 47 14.29 22.50 -4.90
N TYR A 48 14.94 21.66 -5.70
CA TYR A 48 16.14 20.96 -5.23
C TYR A 48 17.33 21.92 -5.16
N ASP A 49 18.07 21.89 -4.05
CA ASP A 49 19.36 22.57 -3.88
C ASP A 49 20.49 21.53 -3.89
N ALA A 50 21.24 21.45 -4.99
CA ALA A 50 22.34 20.49 -5.13
C ALA A 50 23.54 20.76 -4.21
N THR A 51 23.62 21.94 -3.58
CA THR A 51 24.67 22.26 -2.61
C THR A 51 24.35 21.67 -1.25
N LEU A 52 23.08 21.77 -0.84
CA LEU A 52 22.59 21.24 0.43
C LEU A 52 22.15 19.77 0.32
N ASP A 53 21.95 19.29 -0.90
CA ASP A 53 21.42 17.96 -1.21
C ASP A 53 20.00 17.75 -0.63
N GLU A 54 19.18 18.81 -0.68
CA GLU A 54 17.82 18.82 -0.12
C GLU A 54 16.87 19.72 -0.91
N TYR A 55 15.56 19.58 -0.65
CA TYR A 55 14.54 20.47 -1.17
C TYR A 55 14.38 21.71 -0.29
N VAL A 56 14.46 22.90 -0.90
CA VAL A 56 14.34 24.20 -0.21
C VAL A 56 13.21 25.03 -0.80
N VAL A 57 12.63 25.90 0.01
CA VAL A 57 11.55 26.80 -0.44
C VAL A 57 12.07 27.82 -1.45
N ASP A 58 11.48 27.85 -2.64
CA ASP A 58 11.66 28.93 -3.62
C ASP A 58 10.51 29.94 -3.47
N ALA A 59 10.81 31.09 -2.87
CA ALA A 59 9.83 32.14 -2.62
C ALA A 59 9.32 32.85 -3.88
N LEU A 60 9.98 32.67 -5.04
CA LEU A 60 9.58 33.28 -6.31
C LEU A 60 8.64 32.38 -7.11
N ARG A 61 8.63 31.08 -6.84
CA ARG A 61 7.70 30.15 -7.50
C ARG A 61 6.29 30.29 -6.92
N THR A 62 5.32 30.16 -7.81
CA THR A 62 3.89 30.29 -7.51
C THR A 62 3.14 29.09 -8.10
N GLY A 63 1.88 28.91 -7.71
CA GLY A 63 1.01 27.85 -8.23
C GLY A 63 0.95 26.58 -7.37
N ALA A 64 1.67 26.54 -6.24
CA ALA A 64 1.47 25.50 -5.24
C ALA A 64 0.04 25.56 -4.64
N PRO A 65 -0.55 24.41 -4.27
CA PRO A 65 -1.88 24.36 -3.67
C PRO A 65 -1.97 25.17 -2.37
N ALA A 66 -3.11 25.86 -2.15
CA ALA A 66 -3.28 26.74 -1.00
C ALA A 66 -3.22 26.02 0.36
N THR A 67 -3.68 24.76 0.40
CA THR A 67 -3.62 23.89 1.59
C THR A 67 -2.45 22.91 1.53
N GLY A 68 -1.62 22.98 0.49
CA GLY A 68 -0.58 21.99 0.20
C GLY A 68 0.81 22.57 0.00
N VAL A 69 1.72 21.71 -0.41
CA VAL A 69 3.07 22.04 -0.86
C VAL A 69 3.28 21.49 -2.26
N ARG A 70 4.16 22.13 -3.02
CA ARG A 70 4.61 21.65 -4.34
C ARG A 70 6.09 21.34 -4.31
N PHE A 71 6.50 20.18 -4.78
CA PHE A 71 7.89 19.83 -5.05
C PHE A 71 8.12 19.84 -6.56
N VAL A 72 9.16 20.53 -7.03
CA VAL A 72 9.55 20.51 -8.44
C VAL A 72 10.32 19.22 -8.73
N LEU A 73 9.95 18.53 -9.80
CA LEU A 73 10.56 17.27 -10.19
C LEU A 73 11.56 17.46 -11.33
N TYR A 74 12.63 16.68 -11.29
CA TYR A 74 13.72 16.71 -12.26
C TYR A 74 14.00 15.30 -12.78
N GLU A 75 14.58 15.20 -13.97
CA GLU A 75 15.29 13.98 -14.38
C GLU A 75 16.39 13.66 -13.36
N VAL A 76 16.73 12.39 -13.21
CA VAL A 76 17.79 11.94 -12.31
C VAL A 76 18.96 11.33 -13.06
N ASP A 77 20.17 11.52 -12.56
CA ASP A 77 21.36 10.87 -13.09
C ASP A 77 21.43 9.38 -12.71
N LEU A 78 22.49 8.69 -13.16
CA LEU A 78 22.70 7.27 -12.85
C LEU A 78 22.88 6.97 -11.35
N ALA A 79 23.12 7.99 -10.52
CA ALA A 79 23.22 7.88 -9.07
C ALA A 79 21.91 8.27 -8.37
N GLY A 80 20.85 8.60 -9.12
CA GLY A 80 19.57 9.05 -8.58
C GLY A 80 19.55 10.51 -8.15
N LYS A 81 20.54 11.32 -8.54
CA LYS A 81 20.57 12.75 -8.19
C LYS A 81 19.82 13.61 -9.20
N PRO A 82 19.01 14.59 -8.77
CA PRO A 82 18.33 15.53 -9.66
C PRO A 82 19.28 16.28 -10.60
N ILE A 83 18.97 16.26 -11.89
CA ILE A 83 19.62 17.06 -12.93
C ILE A 83 18.85 18.38 -13.04
N LEU A 84 19.31 19.41 -12.33
CA LEU A 84 18.63 20.71 -12.19
C LEU A 84 18.27 21.42 -13.51
N ALA A 85 18.95 21.08 -14.61
CA ALA A 85 18.68 21.62 -15.94
C ALA A 85 17.48 20.95 -16.65
N GLU A 86 16.98 19.84 -16.11
CA GLU A 86 15.99 18.96 -16.73
C GLU A 86 14.78 18.83 -15.79
N GLU A 87 14.04 19.92 -15.62
CA GLU A 87 12.75 19.91 -14.89
C GLU A 87 11.70 19.15 -15.72
N ILE A 88 11.09 18.13 -15.11
CA ILE A 88 10.09 17.27 -15.75
C ILE A 88 8.67 17.55 -15.28
N GLY A 89 8.50 18.24 -14.15
CA GLY A 89 7.18 18.58 -13.65
C GLY A 89 7.16 18.85 -12.15
N TYR A 90 6.14 18.37 -11.45
CA TYR A 90 5.96 18.62 -10.02
C TYR A 90 5.14 17.54 -9.31
N ALA A 91 5.31 17.44 -8.00
CA ALA A 91 4.45 16.69 -7.09
C ALA A 91 3.79 17.65 -6.10
N ASP A 92 2.46 17.60 -6.01
CA ASP A 92 1.67 18.36 -5.06
C ASP A 92 1.20 17.42 -3.94
N LEU A 93 1.57 17.72 -2.70
CA LEU A 93 0.98 17.11 -1.51
C LEU A 93 -0.02 18.10 -0.92
N ILE A 94 -1.30 17.70 -0.92
CA ILE A 94 -2.44 18.55 -0.60
C ILE A 94 -3.07 18.04 0.69
N ASP A 95 -3.26 18.94 1.65
CA ASP A 95 -4.10 18.69 2.82
C ASP A 95 -5.56 18.98 2.46
N GLU A 96 -6.37 17.92 2.40
CA GLU A 96 -7.82 17.98 2.16
C GLU A 96 -8.61 17.95 3.48
N GLY A 97 -7.91 17.78 4.61
CA GLY A 97 -8.46 17.68 5.98
C GLY A 97 -9.28 18.90 6.43
N ASP A 98 -8.92 20.10 5.95
CA ASP A 98 -9.62 21.36 6.29
C ASP A 98 -11.14 21.31 6.05
N THR A 99 -11.59 20.47 5.12
CA THR A 99 -12.99 20.35 4.72
C THR A 99 -13.54 18.92 4.79
N SER A 100 -12.72 17.97 5.22
CA SER A 100 -13.03 16.55 5.26
C SER A 100 -13.72 16.17 6.58
N ALA A 101 -14.47 15.06 6.57
CA ALA A 101 -15.12 14.53 7.77
C ALA A 101 -14.21 13.55 8.52
N GLU A 102 -13.15 13.09 7.84
CA GLU A 102 -12.11 12.19 8.30
C GLU A 102 -11.08 12.93 9.16
N ASP A 103 -10.37 12.22 10.03
CA ASP A 103 -9.34 12.82 10.89
C ASP A 103 -8.12 13.29 10.08
N VAL A 104 -7.76 12.53 9.05
CA VAL A 104 -6.74 12.88 8.06
C VAL A 104 -7.33 12.70 6.67
N ALA A 105 -7.09 13.68 5.80
CA ALA A 105 -7.30 13.55 4.37
C ALA A 105 -6.15 14.25 3.62
N LEU A 106 -5.37 13.46 2.89
CA LEU A 106 -4.24 13.92 2.08
C LEU A 106 -4.42 13.48 0.64
N ARG A 107 -3.87 14.24 -0.30
CA ARG A 107 -3.83 13.86 -1.71
C ARG A 107 -2.46 14.17 -2.30
N LEU A 108 -1.88 13.18 -2.99
CA LEU A 108 -0.65 13.33 -3.75
C LEU A 108 -0.95 13.33 -5.24
N VAL A 109 -0.62 14.43 -5.91
CA VAL A 109 -0.76 14.58 -7.37
C VAL A 109 0.60 14.80 -7.99
N VAL A 110 1.04 13.89 -8.87
CA VAL A 110 2.30 13.99 -9.59
C VAL A 110 2.03 14.25 -11.06
N VAL A 111 2.58 15.35 -11.56
CA VAL A 111 2.54 15.72 -12.97
C VAL A 111 3.95 15.66 -13.52
N ALA A 112 4.15 14.87 -14.58
CA ALA A 112 5.39 14.79 -15.33
C ALA A 112 5.11 14.97 -16.83
N ASN A 113 5.89 15.80 -17.51
CA ASN A 113 5.74 16.11 -18.93
C ASN A 113 4.31 16.56 -19.31
N ASN A 114 3.68 17.36 -18.42
CA ASN A 114 2.29 17.82 -18.51
C ASN A 114 1.23 16.71 -18.48
N VAL A 115 1.56 15.53 -17.96
CA VAL A 115 0.63 14.41 -17.75
C VAL A 115 0.59 14.08 -16.26
N THR A 116 -0.60 13.92 -15.70
CA THR A 116 -0.74 13.38 -14.35
C THR A 116 -0.36 11.90 -14.37
N VAL A 117 0.77 11.57 -13.76
CA VAL A 117 1.31 10.20 -13.70
C VAL A 117 0.93 9.49 -12.40
N LEU A 118 0.57 10.23 -11.37
CA LEU A 118 0.05 9.69 -10.11
C LEU A 118 -0.98 10.67 -9.56
N ASP A 119 -2.10 10.16 -9.09
CA ASP A 119 -3.08 10.93 -8.34
C ASP A 119 -3.75 9.97 -7.37
N TYR A 120 -3.44 10.10 -6.08
CA TYR A 120 -4.07 9.28 -5.07
C TYR A 120 -4.40 10.09 -3.82
N ALA A 121 -5.50 9.70 -3.20
CA ALA A 121 -5.98 10.21 -1.94
C ALA A 121 -5.72 9.19 -0.83
N THR A 122 -5.47 9.70 0.36
CA THR A 122 -5.36 8.92 1.58
C THR A 122 -6.18 9.54 2.68
N THR A 123 -7.03 8.72 3.30
CA THR A 123 -7.82 9.12 4.46
C THR A 123 -7.52 8.25 5.65
N LEU A 124 -7.56 8.84 6.84
CA LEU A 124 -7.52 8.12 8.11
C LEU A 124 -8.69 8.57 8.97
N ASP A 125 -9.48 7.62 9.45
CA ASP A 125 -10.55 7.83 10.43
C ASP A 125 -10.24 7.04 11.69
N LEU A 126 -10.20 7.70 12.84
CA LEU A 126 -9.78 7.14 14.12
C LEU A 126 -10.90 7.23 15.16
N THR A 127 -11.10 6.12 15.84
CA THR A 127 -11.91 6.02 17.05
C THR A 127 -11.13 5.30 18.13
N LEU A 128 -11.61 5.34 19.38
CA LEU A 128 -10.93 4.71 20.53
C LEU A 128 -10.59 3.21 20.36
N THR A 129 -11.27 2.51 19.45
CA THR A 129 -11.12 1.05 19.27
C THR A 129 -10.97 0.64 17.81
N ARG A 130 -10.90 1.60 16.88
CA ARG A 130 -10.84 1.31 15.45
C ARG A 130 -10.11 2.43 14.71
N GLY A 131 -9.20 2.07 13.82
CA GLY A 131 -8.65 2.95 12.79
C GLY A 131 -9.05 2.44 11.42
N THR A 132 -9.30 3.34 10.47
CA THR A 132 -9.57 2.99 9.07
C THR A 132 -8.73 3.88 8.17
N LEU A 133 -7.79 3.25 7.45
CA LEU A 133 -6.98 3.87 6.41
C LEU A 133 -7.58 3.51 5.06
N THR A 134 -7.76 4.49 4.20
CA THR A 134 -8.10 4.26 2.79
C THR A 134 -7.04 4.90 1.93
N VAL A 135 -6.59 4.19 0.89
CA VAL A 135 -5.73 4.72 -0.16
C VAL A 135 -6.34 4.39 -1.51
N GLU A 136 -6.67 5.40 -2.30
CA GLU A 136 -7.29 5.18 -3.61
C GLU A 136 -6.79 6.18 -4.64
N GLY A 137 -6.69 5.73 -5.89
CA GLY A 137 -6.17 6.57 -6.95
C GLY A 137 -5.74 5.81 -8.18
N PHE A 138 -4.83 6.41 -8.92
CA PHE A 138 -4.25 5.78 -10.10
C PHE A 138 -2.77 6.13 -10.30
N LEU A 139 -2.05 5.20 -10.93
CA LEU A 139 -0.72 5.38 -11.50
C LEU A 139 -0.82 5.22 -13.02
N GLN A 140 -0.29 6.19 -13.77
CA GLN A 140 -0.24 6.16 -15.23
C GLN A 140 1.20 6.03 -15.71
N GLY A 141 1.49 4.91 -16.38
CA GLY A 141 2.78 4.67 -17.03
C GLY A 141 2.92 5.40 -18.37
N GLU A 142 4.16 5.44 -18.89
CA GLU A 142 4.55 6.19 -20.10
C GLU A 142 3.73 5.83 -21.36
N ASN A 143 3.25 4.59 -21.45
CA ASN A 143 2.47 4.11 -22.59
C ASN A 143 0.97 4.44 -22.48
N GLY A 144 0.58 5.30 -21.54
CA GLY A 144 -0.82 5.60 -21.24
C GLY A 144 -1.57 4.45 -20.56
N LEU A 145 -0.85 3.42 -20.11
CA LEU A 145 -1.42 2.35 -19.29
C LEU A 145 -1.65 2.89 -17.89
N ARG A 146 -2.89 2.77 -17.42
CA ARG A 146 -3.33 3.23 -16.12
C ARG A 146 -3.60 2.02 -15.23
N LEU A 147 -2.98 2.03 -14.05
CA LEU A 147 -3.29 1.17 -12.92
C LEU A 147 -4.17 1.97 -11.97
N ASP A 148 -5.42 1.56 -11.81
CA ASP A 148 -6.32 2.07 -10.78
C ASP A 148 -6.20 1.18 -9.54
N PHE A 149 -6.22 1.78 -8.36
CA PHE A 149 -6.13 1.05 -7.10
C PHE A 149 -7.04 1.64 -6.03
N HIS A 150 -7.52 0.77 -5.15
CA HIS A 150 -8.25 1.10 -3.94
C HIS A 150 -7.83 0.11 -2.84
N VAL A 151 -7.46 0.63 -1.68
CA VAL A 151 -6.98 -0.14 -0.53
C VAL A 151 -7.70 0.40 0.69
N GLU A 152 -8.28 -0.48 1.48
CA GLU A 152 -8.85 -0.16 2.78
C GLU A 152 -8.21 -1.06 3.83
N ALA A 153 -7.64 -0.48 4.87
CA ALA A 153 -7.10 -1.18 6.02
C ALA A 153 -7.86 -0.76 7.29
N VAL A 154 -8.46 -1.72 7.96
CA VAL A 154 -9.23 -1.54 9.19
C VAL A 154 -8.50 -2.23 10.33
N GLY A 155 -7.90 -1.43 11.21
CA GLY A 155 -7.38 -1.92 12.48
C GLY A 155 -8.48 -1.88 13.54
N THR A 156 -8.70 -2.98 14.26
CA THR A 156 -9.54 -2.97 15.46
C THR A 156 -8.72 -3.29 16.70
N HIS A 157 -9.03 -2.61 17.80
CA HIS A 157 -8.34 -2.77 19.07
C HIS A 157 -9.35 -2.92 20.20
N LEU A 158 -9.41 -4.12 20.76
CA LEU A 158 -10.20 -4.51 21.92
C LEU A 158 -9.27 -4.88 23.08
N LEU A 159 -9.83 -5.01 24.30
CA LEU A 159 -9.04 -5.40 25.47
C LEU A 159 -8.39 -6.78 25.24
N ASN A 160 -7.07 -6.78 25.02
CA ASN A 160 -6.21 -7.94 24.75
C ASN A 160 -6.34 -8.58 23.35
N GLN A 161 -6.96 -7.91 22.39
CA GLN A 161 -7.04 -8.41 21.02
C GLN A 161 -6.96 -7.24 20.04
N SER A 162 -6.03 -7.34 19.10
CA SER A 162 -5.91 -6.41 17.97
C SER A 162 -6.02 -7.22 16.69
N THR A 163 -6.85 -6.76 15.75
CA THR A 163 -6.93 -7.37 14.41
C THR A 163 -6.67 -6.33 13.34
N LEU A 164 -6.12 -6.78 12.22
CA LEU A 164 -6.07 -6.02 10.99
C LEU A 164 -6.86 -6.76 9.90
N ASP A 165 -7.78 -6.04 9.28
CA ASP A 165 -8.46 -6.44 8.05
C ASP A 165 -8.02 -5.50 6.93
N VAL A 166 -7.67 -6.03 5.76
CA VAL A 166 -7.26 -5.28 4.57
C VAL A 166 -8.08 -5.75 3.39
N THR A 167 -8.69 -4.83 2.66
CA THR A 167 -9.32 -5.08 1.36
C THR A 167 -8.56 -4.28 0.31
N PHE A 168 -8.32 -4.87 -0.86
CA PHE A 168 -7.67 -4.17 -1.96
C PHE A 168 -8.23 -4.57 -3.31
N GLU A 169 -8.22 -3.61 -4.23
CA GLU A 169 -8.57 -3.76 -5.63
C GLU A 169 -7.52 -3.02 -6.48
N LEU A 170 -7.02 -3.69 -7.51
CA LEU A 170 -6.08 -3.15 -8.48
C LEU A 170 -6.58 -3.52 -9.88
N SER A 171 -6.52 -2.60 -10.84
CA SER A 171 -6.97 -2.89 -12.19
C SER A 171 -6.21 -2.13 -13.27
N VAL A 172 -6.04 -2.79 -14.41
CA VAL A 172 -5.54 -2.19 -15.66
C VAL A 172 -6.53 -2.53 -16.75
N ASP A 173 -7.54 -1.68 -16.93
CA ASP A 173 -8.66 -1.91 -17.87
C ASP A 173 -8.20 -2.22 -19.29
N ALA A 174 -7.19 -1.49 -19.77
CA ALA A 174 -6.60 -1.66 -21.10
C ALA A 174 -6.01 -3.06 -21.34
N ARG A 175 -5.77 -3.83 -20.27
CA ARG A 175 -5.27 -5.20 -20.31
C ARG A 175 -6.30 -6.23 -19.85
N SER A 176 -7.53 -5.81 -19.54
CA SER A 176 -8.54 -6.66 -18.89
C SER A 176 -7.94 -7.40 -17.69
N PHE A 177 -7.13 -6.69 -16.91
CA PHE A 177 -6.39 -7.22 -15.78
C PHE A 177 -6.94 -6.63 -14.49
N SER A 178 -7.16 -7.47 -13.48
CA SER A 178 -7.49 -7.00 -12.14
C SER A 178 -6.98 -7.96 -11.08
N ILE A 179 -6.80 -7.42 -9.89
CA ILE A 179 -6.52 -8.16 -8.66
C ILE A 179 -7.48 -7.61 -7.62
N SER A 180 -8.16 -8.49 -6.90
CA SER A 180 -8.91 -8.08 -5.71
C SER A 180 -8.68 -9.09 -4.61
N GLY A 181 -8.64 -8.64 -3.36
CA GLY A 181 -8.44 -9.54 -2.25
C GLY A 181 -8.81 -8.94 -0.91
N THR A 182 -8.95 -9.84 0.05
CA THR A 182 -9.17 -9.54 1.45
C THR A 182 -8.18 -10.33 2.29
N VAL A 183 -7.55 -9.66 3.24
CA VAL A 183 -6.83 -10.29 4.34
C VAL A 183 -7.57 -9.93 5.61
N SER A 184 -7.94 -10.90 6.44
CA SER A 184 -8.74 -10.61 7.64
C SER A 184 -8.23 -11.35 8.86
N GLY A 185 -8.46 -10.78 10.04
CA GLY A 185 -8.18 -11.43 11.31
C GLY A 185 -6.69 -11.63 11.59
N ILE A 186 -5.80 -10.78 11.06
CA ILE A 186 -4.38 -10.83 11.43
C ILE A 186 -4.26 -10.40 12.89
N GLU A 187 -3.89 -11.33 13.77
CA GLU A 187 -3.64 -11.04 15.18
C GLU A 187 -2.15 -10.71 15.44
N GLU A 188 -1.92 -9.77 16.36
CA GLU A 188 -0.56 -9.40 16.77
C GLU A 188 0.13 -10.53 17.54
N GLY A 189 1.37 -10.85 17.15
CA GLY A 189 2.22 -11.78 17.89
C GLY A 189 1.92 -13.27 17.67
N VAL A 190 0.93 -13.62 16.84
CA VAL A 190 0.59 -15.02 16.53
C VAL A 190 0.88 -15.33 15.06
N GLU A 191 1.76 -16.30 14.82
CA GLU A 191 2.12 -16.69 13.44
C GLU A 191 1.06 -17.61 12.83
N GLY A 192 0.72 -17.33 11.57
CA GLY A 192 -0.21 -18.15 10.81
C GLY A 192 -1.66 -18.02 11.29
N GLU A 193 -2.05 -16.84 11.77
CA GLU A 193 -3.45 -16.49 12.04
C GLU A 193 -3.96 -15.49 10.99
N GLY A 194 -5.22 -15.66 10.61
CA GLY A 194 -5.92 -14.82 9.64
C GLY A 194 -6.33 -15.58 8.38
N ASP A 195 -7.19 -14.96 7.60
CA ASP A 195 -7.71 -15.47 6.35
C ASP A 195 -7.22 -14.58 5.19
N VAL A 196 -6.96 -15.21 4.05
CA VAL A 196 -6.58 -14.56 2.79
C VAL A 196 -7.49 -15.10 1.70
N ASP A 197 -8.26 -14.23 1.06
CA ASP A 197 -8.95 -14.49 -0.19
C ASP A 197 -8.40 -13.53 -1.25
N LEU A 198 -7.91 -14.05 -2.35
CA LEU A 198 -7.34 -13.26 -3.44
C LEU A 198 -7.77 -13.84 -4.77
N ILE A 199 -8.16 -12.97 -5.69
CA ILE A 199 -8.47 -13.32 -7.07
C ILE A 199 -7.72 -12.41 -8.03
N VAL A 200 -7.08 -13.03 -9.03
CA VAL A 200 -6.40 -12.36 -10.14
C VAL A 200 -7.14 -12.71 -11.41
N HIS A 201 -7.50 -11.70 -12.20
CA HIS A 201 -8.08 -11.84 -13.53
C HIS A 201 -7.15 -11.31 -14.60
N HIS A 202 -7.09 -12.02 -15.73
CA HIS A 202 -6.47 -11.53 -16.96
C HIS A 202 -7.24 -12.05 -18.18
N GLY A 203 -8.00 -11.16 -18.82
CA GLY A 203 -8.94 -11.52 -19.88
C GLY A 203 -9.99 -12.51 -19.38
N SER A 204 -10.07 -13.68 -20.01
CA SER A 204 -10.99 -14.75 -19.60
C SER A 204 -10.41 -15.72 -18.57
N HIS A 205 -9.20 -15.47 -18.07
CA HIS A 205 -8.51 -16.35 -17.14
C HIS A 205 -8.53 -15.81 -15.71
N SER A 206 -8.58 -16.72 -14.74
CA SER A 206 -8.52 -16.38 -13.32
C SER A 206 -7.62 -17.31 -12.52
N VAL A 207 -7.02 -16.77 -11.48
CA VAL A 207 -6.41 -17.51 -10.39
C VAL A 207 -7.05 -17.04 -9.10
N ARG A 208 -7.43 -17.97 -8.22
CA ARG A 208 -7.98 -17.65 -6.91
C ARG A 208 -7.25 -18.41 -5.81
N LEU A 209 -6.95 -17.73 -4.72
CA LEU A 209 -6.27 -18.25 -3.54
C LEU A 209 -7.19 -18.05 -2.35
N GLU A 210 -7.52 -19.12 -1.66
CA GLU A 210 -8.23 -19.08 -0.37
C GLU A 210 -7.34 -19.75 0.67
N VAL A 211 -6.91 -19.05 1.71
CA VAL A 211 -6.07 -19.61 2.78
C VAL A 211 -6.58 -19.10 4.11
N SER A 212 -6.83 -20.02 5.04
CA SER A 212 -7.12 -19.74 6.44
C SER A 212 -5.97 -20.23 7.30
N GLY A 213 -5.58 -19.44 8.29
CA GLY A 213 -4.58 -19.75 9.29
C GLY A 213 -5.14 -19.69 10.70
N ALA A 214 -4.84 -20.70 11.52
CA ALA A 214 -5.17 -20.69 12.94
C ALA A 214 -4.17 -21.52 13.75
N ALA A 215 -3.71 -21.00 14.90
CA ALA A 215 -2.83 -21.72 15.82
C ALA A 215 -1.57 -22.32 15.16
N GLY A 216 -0.93 -21.56 14.26
CA GLY A 216 0.25 -21.97 13.50
C GLY A 216 0.00 -23.07 12.46
N GLN A 217 -1.25 -23.43 12.20
CA GLN A 217 -1.67 -24.28 11.09
C GLN A 217 -2.28 -23.43 9.99
N ILE A 218 -2.12 -23.87 8.74
CA ILE A 218 -2.80 -23.29 7.59
C ILE A 218 -3.59 -24.37 6.85
N GLN A 219 -4.68 -23.94 6.23
CA GLN A 219 -5.50 -24.73 5.32
C GLN A 219 -5.91 -23.82 4.17
N GLY A 220 -5.85 -24.31 2.93
CA GLY A 220 -6.21 -23.47 1.80
C GLY A 220 -6.38 -24.22 0.49
N SER A 221 -6.81 -23.49 -0.52
CA SER A 221 -7.07 -23.97 -1.87
C SER A 221 -6.60 -22.94 -2.90
N VAL A 222 -6.06 -23.44 -4.00
CA VAL A 222 -5.72 -22.64 -5.19
C VAL A 222 -6.60 -23.10 -6.33
N PHE A 223 -7.22 -22.17 -7.03
CA PHE A 223 -8.07 -22.41 -8.19
C PHE A 223 -7.49 -21.74 -9.42
N VAL A 224 -7.63 -22.40 -10.58
CA VAL A 224 -7.30 -21.84 -11.89
C VAL A 224 -8.52 -21.98 -12.78
N ASN A 225 -9.06 -20.85 -13.25
CA ASN A 225 -10.34 -20.78 -13.98
C ASN A 225 -11.44 -21.56 -13.24
N ASP A 226 -11.61 -21.28 -11.95
CA ASP A 226 -12.57 -21.92 -11.03
C ASP A 226 -12.40 -23.43 -10.78
N ASN A 227 -11.36 -24.05 -11.34
CA ASN A 227 -11.04 -25.45 -11.09
C ASN A 227 -10.03 -25.57 -9.97
N LEU A 228 -10.29 -26.45 -9.00
CA LEU A 228 -9.31 -26.77 -7.95
C LEU A 228 -8.00 -27.22 -8.61
N PHE A 229 -6.92 -26.54 -8.27
CA PHE A 229 -5.58 -26.78 -8.77
C PHE A 229 -4.70 -27.45 -7.72
N ALA A 230 -4.70 -26.89 -6.50
CA ALA A 230 -3.93 -27.39 -5.38
C ALA A 230 -4.64 -27.14 -4.04
N THR A 231 -4.32 -27.96 -3.05
CA THR A 231 -4.73 -27.79 -1.64
C THR A 231 -3.50 -27.58 -0.77
N ILE A 232 -3.61 -26.71 0.23
CA ILE A 232 -2.57 -26.35 1.19
C ILE A 232 -3.04 -26.81 2.56
N SER A 233 -2.17 -27.45 3.36
CA SER A 233 -2.50 -27.88 4.72
C SER A 233 -1.26 -28.02 5.62
N GLY A 234 -1.44 -28.00 6.94
CA GLY A 234 -0.41 -28.32 7.92
C GLY A 234 0.27 -27.09 8.53
N SER A 235 1.53 -27.23 8.95
CA SER A 235 2.27 -26.16 9.63
C SER A 235 2.47 -24.94 8.72
N ALA A 236 2.18 -23.74 9.21
CA ALA A 236 2.40 -22.49 8.48
C ALA A 236 3.86 -22.33 7.99
N SER A 237 4.82 -22.77 8.81
CA SER A 237 6.25 -22.70 8.51
C SER A 237 6.75 -23.74 7.50
N ASN A 238 5.97 -24.80 7.25
CA ASN A 238 6.33 -25.86 6.31
C ASN A 238 5.05 -26.57 5.83
N PRO A 239 4.25 -25.92 4.98
CA PRO A 239 2.97 -26.46 4.57
C PRO A 239 3.13 -27.62 3.60
N THR A 240 2.18 -28.54 3.66
CA THR A 240 2.02 -29.59 2.67
C THR A 240 1.10 -29.09 1.56
N ILE A 241 1.60 -29.11 0.33
CA ILE A 241 0.86 -28.69 -0.85
C ILE A 241 0.68 -29.88 -1.78
N LEU A 242 -0.56 -30.21 -2.09
CA LEU A 242 -0.95 -31.33 -2.93
C LEU A 242 -1.75 -30.85 -4.11
N SER A 243 -1.73 -31.61 -5.20
CA SER A 243 -2.61 -31.38 -6.35
C SER A 243 -4.08 -31.58 -5.97
N ALA A 244 -4.98 -31.19 -6.88
CA ALA A 244 -6.42 -31.42 -6.73
C ALA A 244 -6.83 -32.88 -6.46
N THR A 245 -5.99 -33.86 -6.80
CA THR A 245 -6.24 -35.29 -6.54
C THR A 245 -5.59 -35.80 -5.25
N GLY A 246 -4.93 -34.94 -4.47
CA GLY A 246 -4.20 -35.32 -3.25
C GLY A 246 -2.80 -35.89 -3.51
N GLU A 247 -2.32 -35.88 -4.75
CA GLU A 247 -0.98 -36.35 -5.11
C GLU A 247 0.06 -35.22 -5.07
N PRO A 248 1.36 -35.53 -4.92
CA PRO A 248 2.41 -34.52 -5.05
C PRO A 248 2.32 -33.75 -6.37
N LEU A 249 2.61 -32.44 -6.31
CA LEU A 249 2.63 -31.60 -7.50
C LEU A 249 3.69 -32.07 -8.50
N THR A 250 3.33 -32.08 -9.79
CA THR A 250 4.31 -32.24 -10.87
C THR A 250 5.21 -31.00 -10.96
N THR A 251 6.40 -31.13 -11.58
CA THR A 251 7.31 -29.99 -11.79
C THR A 251 6.63 -28.78 -12.44
N ARG A 252 5.75 -29.02 -13.42
CA ARG A 252 5.00 -27.94 -14.08
C ARG A 252 4.05 -27.25 -13.12
N GLN A 253 3.33 -28.02 -12.30
CA GLN A 253 2.39 -27.46 -11.32
C GLN A 253 3.14 -26.65 -10.24
N THR A 254 4.30 -27.12 -9.79
CA THR A 254 5.15 -26.37 -8.85
C THR A 254 5.59 -25.03 -9.42
N VAL A 255 5.97 -24.97 -10.70
CA VAL A 255 6.35 -23.69 -11.35
C VAL A 255 5.16 -22.74 -11.42
N VAL A 256 3.98 -23.22 -11.82
CA VAL A 256 2.76 -22.40 -11.87
C VAL A 256 2.42 -21.88 -10.48
N LEU A 257 2.44 -22.74 -9.46
CA LEU A 257 2.14 -22.34 -8.09
C LEU A 257 3.14 -21.29 -7.58
N ARG A 258 4.43 -21.44 -7.89
CA ARG A 258 5.44 -20.45 -7.51
C ARG A 258 5.12 -19.08 -8.08
N HIS A 259 4.82 -19.00 -9.38
CA HIS A 259 4.44 -17.73 -10.00
C HIS A 259 3.16 -17.14 -9.41
N ILE A 260 2.19 -17.97 -9.00
CA ILE A 260 1.00 -17.48 -8.31
C ILE A 260 1.39 -16.86 -6.97
N VAL A 261 2.24 -17.52 -6.18
CA VAL A 261 2.71 -17.02 -4.89
C VAL A 261 3.56 -15.75 -5.08
N ASP A 262 4.46 -15.73 -6.05
CA ASP A 262 5.30 -14.55 -6.36
C ASP A 262 4.41 -13.33 -6.68
N VAL A 263 3.34 -13.51 -7.48
CA VAL A 263 2.38 -12.41 -7.77
C VAL A 263 1.67 -11.93 -6.52
N VAL A 264 1.33 -12.83 -5.59
CA VAL A 264 0.71 -12.44 -4.32
C VAL A 264 1.68 -11.63 -3.47
N GLU A 265 2.95 -12.04 -3.39
CA GLU A 265 4.01 -11.29 -2.71
C GLU A 265 4.21 -9.90 -3.34
N ASP A 266 4.34 -9.82 -4.67
CA ASP A 266 4.48 -8.56 -5.41
C ASP A 266 3.30 -7.59 -5.15
N VAL A 267 2.09 -8.11 -4.98
CA VAL A 267 0.91 -7.30 -4.63
C VAL A 267 1.04 -6.73 -3.23
N PHE A 268 1.44 -7.55 -2.24
CA PHE A 268 1.65 -7.05 -0.90
C PHE A 268 2.76 -6.01 -0.87
N ASP A 269 3.90 -6.27 -1.49
CA ASP A 269 5.01 -5.32 -1.60
C ASP A 269 4.54 -3.99 -2.23
N PHE A 270 3.72 -4.03 -3.28
CA PHE A 270 3.13 -2.83 -3.87
C PHE A 270 2.20 -2.08 -2.90
N LEU A 271 1.41 -2.80 -2.11
CA LEU A 271 0.56 -2.19 -1.07
C LEU A 271 1.41 -1.55 0.03
N GLU A 272 2.53 -2.17 0.42
CA GLU A 272 3.51 -1.57 1.35
C GLU A 272 4.04 -0.26 0.77
N ASP A 273 4.60 -0.30 -0.45
CA ASP A 273 5.17 0.87 -1.12
C ASP A 273 4.16 2.01 -1.30
N LEU A 274 2.88 1.69 -1.45
CA LEU A 274 1.80 2.68 -1.61
C LEU A 274 1.46 3.37 -0.28
N VAL A 275 1.50 2.64 0.83
CA VAL A 275 1.14 3.15 2.17
C VAL A 275 2.32 3.76 2.90
N ASP A 276 3.55 3.29 2.65
CA ASP A 276 4.77 3.75 3.31
C ASP A 276 4.94 5.29 3.34
N PRO A 277 4.73 6.04 2.23
CA PRO A 277 4.83 7.49 2.25
C PRO A 277 3.83 8.16 3.20
N VAL A 278 2.64 7.58 3.32
CA VAL A 278 1.58 8.07 4.21
C VAL A 278 1.96 7.80 5.65
N ASP A 279 2.47 6.61 5.96
CA ASP A 279 2.89 6.24 7.31
C ASP A 279 3.90 7.26 7.85
N ASP A 280 4.94 7.56 7.08
CA ASP A 280 5.94 8.56 7.45
C ASP A 280 5.33 9.96 7.63
N ILE A 281 4.42 10.39 6.74
CA ILE A 281 3.80 11.73 6.81
C ILE A 281 2.84 11.85 7.99
N VAL A 282 2.01 10.84 8.24
CA VAL A 282 1.04 10.83 9.34
C VAL A 282 1.76 10.71 10.68
N ILE A 283 2.81 9.87 10.78
CA ILE A 283 3.65 9.80 11.99
C ILE A 283 4.32 11.15 12.25
N LEU A 284 4.90 11.78 11.24
CA LEU A 284 5.50 13.11 11.39
C LEU A 284 4.44 14.16 11.78
N GLY A 285 3.22 14.07 11.24
CA GLY A 285 2.11 14.98 11.58
C GLY A 285 1.51 14.77 12.97
N ILE A 286 1.57 13.56 13.54
CA ILE A 286 1.08 13.23 14.89
C ILE A 286 2.15 13.53 15.96
N VAL A 287 3.43 13.42 15.62
CA VAL A 287 4.55 13.62 16.54
C VAL A 287 4.98 15.10 16.64
N LEU A 288 4.69 15.93 15.63
CA LEU A 288 4.99 17.37 15.60
C LEU A 288 3.84 18.23 16.16
#